data_AF-A0A5B0MGM9-F1
#
_entry.id   AF-A0A5B0MGM9-F1
#
_cell.length_a   1.000
_cell.length_b   1.000
_cell.length_c   1.000
_cell.angle_alpha   90.00
_cell.angle_beta   90.00
_cell.angle_gamma   90.00
#
_symmetry.space_group_name_H-M   'P 1'
#
loop_
_entity.id
_entity.type
_entity.pdbx_description
1 polymer ?
#
loop_
_entity_poly.entity_id
_entity_poly.type
_entity_poly.pdbx_seq_one_letter_code
_entity_poly.pdbx_strand_id
1 'polypeptide(L)'
;MLPALARFGIRGTRTFRPTRCCEYSTEVAAGQSEPTSVPKTTHYRVTLFRSPIGLPKRRHDSLVSLGLRRRMDVSYHRHSPDAAGLILSVKELLKVENVTEEEVELGKQSSRKLVADDRGYRLIRNVLERD
;
A
#
# COMPACT_ATOMS: atom_id res chain seq x y z
N MET A 1 48.30 -27.54 -47.08
CA MET A 1 48.66 -26.48 -48.06
C MET A 1 47.97 -25.19 -47.63
N LEU A 2 48.71 -24.08 -47.66
CA LEU A 2 48.66 -22.89 -46.80
C LEU A 2 47.38 -22.01 -46.76
N PRO A 3 47.27 -21.10 -45.75
CA PRO A 3 46.06 -20.36 -45.34
C PRO A 3 46.01 -18.91 -45.86
N ALA A 4 44.85 -18.24 -45.76
CA ALA A 4 44.69 -16.82 -46.07
C ALA A 4 44.13 -16.01 -44.88
N LEU A 5 45.07 -15.39 -44.18
CA LEU A 5 45.10 -14.02 -43.64
C LEU A 5 43.86 -13.41 -42.94
N ALA A 6 44.05 -13.24 -41.64
CA ALA A 6 43.37 -12.28 -40.79
C ALA A 6 43.64 -10.82 -41.20
N ARG A 7 42.64 -9.95 -41.01
CA ARG A 7 42.84 -8.52 -40.73
C ARG A 7 42.00 -8.13 -39.51
N PHE A 8 42.64 -8.15 -38.35
CA PHE A 8 42.12 -7.56 -37.12
C PHE A 8 42.24 -6.03 -37.23
N GLY A 9 41.11 -5.35 -37.37
CA GLY A 9 41.03 -3.90 -37.34
C GLY A 9 41.11 -3.38 -35.91
N ILE A 10 42.29 -2.91 -35.51
CA ILE A 10 42.53 -2.14 -34.29
C ILE A 10 41.82 -0.79 -34.44
N ARG A 11 40.83 -0.51 -33.59
CA ARG A 11 40.26 0.84 -33.44
C ARG A 11 40.23 1.26 -31.98
N GLY A 12 41.28 1.99 -31.62
CA GLY A 12 41.25 3.18 -30.77
C GLY A 12 40.62 3.04 -29.38
N THR A 13 41.46 2.83 -28.38
CA THR A 13 41.14 3.12 -26.97
C THR A 13 40.94 4.63 -26.81
N ARG A 14 39.70 5.10 -26.83
CA ARG A 14 39.35 6.43 -26.35
C ARG A 14 39.50 6.44 -24.84
N THR A 15 40.62 6.96 -24.35
CA THR A 15 40.81 7.28 -22.93
C THR A 15 39.85 8.39 -22.56
N PHE A 16 38.74 8.03 -21.90
CA PHE A 16 37.84 8.99 -21.28
C PHE A 16 38.59 9.70 -20.15
N ARG A 17 38.74 11.01 -20.31
CA ARG A 17 39.32 11.94 -19.35
C ARG A 17 38.37 12.06 -18.15
N PRO A 18 38.79 11.80 -16.91
CA PRO A 18 37.92 11.98 -15.76
C PRO A 18 37.73 13.48 -15.51
N THR A 19 36.50 13.95 -15.60
CA THR A 19 36.09 15.23 -15.03
C THR A 19 36.23 15.13 -13.51
N ARG A 20 37.25 15.82 -12.99
CA ARG A 20 37.15 16.46 -11.68
C ARG A 20 35.91 17.36 -11.71
N CYS A 21 34.97 17.11 -10.82
CA CYS A 21 34.42 18.08 -9.87
C CYS A 21 33.27 17.43 -9.10
N CYS A 22 33.10 17.90 -7.86
CA CYS A 22 32.15 17.49 -6.83
C CYS A 22 32.68 16.40 -5.87
N GLU A 23 33.60 16.83 -5.00
CA GLU A 23 33.67 16.29 -3.64
C GLU A 23 32.30 16.54 -2.99
N TYR A 24 31.52 15.47 -2.82
CA TYR A 24 30.32 15.53 -2.00
C TYR A 24 30.78 15.55 -0.53
N SER A 25 30.70 16.73 0.08
CA SER A 25 30.95 16.92 1.50
C SER A 25 30.11 15.94 2.33
N THR A 26 30.77 14.96 2.94
CA THR A 26 30.20 14.11 3.99
C THR A 26 30.22 14.87 5.31
N GLU A 27 29.37 15.87 5.43
CA GLU A 27 29.05 16.50 6.71
C GLU A 27 27.56 16.32 6.96
N VAL A 28 27.17 15.06 7.18
CA VAL A 28 25.87 14.78 7.78
C VAL A 28 26.03 15.13 9.25
N ALA A 29 25.66 16.37 9.58
CA ALA A 29 25.46 16.79 10.96
C ALA A 29 24.62 15.73 11.66
N ALA A 30 25.20 15.09 12.67
CA ALA A 30 24.50 14.21 13.59
C ALA A 30 23.56 15.06 14.44
N GLY A 31 22.43 15.46 13.84
CA GLY A 31 21.27 15.89 14.58
C GLY A 31 20.73 14.67 15.31
N GLN A 32 20.95 14.62 16.62
CA GLN A 32 20.26 13.71 17.51
C GLN A 32 18.77 14.05 17.41
N SER A 33 18.04 13.34 16.53
CA SER A 33 16.60 13.35 16.53
C SER A 33 16.14 12.60 17.78
N GLU A 34 15.72 13.36 18.79
CA GLU A 34 14.95 12.88 19.93
C GLU A 34 13.97 11.79 19.48
N PRO A 35 13.89 10.63 20.15
CA PRO A 35 12.98 9.56 19.77
C PRO A 35 11.55 10.01 20.05
N THR A 36 10.96 10.74 19.11
CA THR A 36 9.52 10.93 19.03
C THR A 36 8.92 9.53 18.91
N SER A 37 8.15 9.12 19.91
CA SER A 37 7.57 7.77 20.02
C SER A 37 6.52 7.57 18.93
N VAL A 38 6.96 7.30 17.70
CA VAL A 38 6.06 7.01 16.59
C VAL A 38 5.26 5.76 16.98
N PRO A 39 3.92 5.82 16.97
CA PRO A 39 3.11 4.68 17.33
C PRO A 39 3.43 3.53 16.38
N LYS A 40 3.70 2.35 16.94
CA LYS A 40 4.08 1.17 16.16
C LYS A 40 2.88 0.72 15.33
N THR A 41 2.97 0.92 14.02
CA THR A 41 1.98 0.42 13.07
C THR A 41 2.11 -1.09 12.90
N THR A 42 1.01 -1.82 12.97
CA THR A 42 1.00 -3.29 12.95
C THR A 42 0.17 -3.88 11.81
N HIS A 43 -0.76 -3.10 11.24
CA HIS A 43 -1.71 -3.57 10.24
C HIS A 43 -1.75 -2.67 9.00
N TYR A 44 -2.08 -3.27 7.86
CA TYR A 44 -2.51 -2.58 6.65
C TYR A 44 -4.02 -2.34 6.73
N ARG A 45 -4.44 -1.09 6.60
CA ARG A 45 -5.80 -0.73 6.24
C ARG A 45 -5.88 -0.61 4.73
N VAL A 46 -6.58 -1.55 4.12
CA VAL A 46 -6.70 -1.64 2.67
C VAL A 46 -8.11 -1.21 2.27
N THR A 47 -8.22 -0.16 1.45
CA THR A 47 -9.50 0.34 0.94
C THR A 47 -9.57 0.17 -0.57
N LEU A 48 -10.65 -0.42 -1.07
CA LEU A 48 -10.86 -0.56 -2.52
C LEU A 48 -11.40 0.76 -3.11
N PHE A 49 -10.54 1.56 -3.74
CA PHE A 49 -10.94 2.87 -4.25
C PHE A 49 -11.46 2.83 -5.70
N ARG A 50 -10.90 1.95 -6.52
CA ARG A 50 -11.31 1.71 -7.92
C ARG A 50 -12.02 0.37 -8.07
N SER A 51 -12.89 0.29 -9.08
CA SER A 51 -13.63 -0.91 -9.43
C SER A 51 -12.73 -1.90 -10.19
N PRO A 52 -12.82 -3.21 -9.93
CA PRO A 52 -12.12 -4.21 -10.72
C PRO A 52 -12.79 -4.53 -12.08
N ILE A 53 -13.79 -3.76 -12.53
CA ILE A 53 -14.50 -4.04 -13.78
C ILE A 53 -13.56 -4.05 -15.00
N GLY A 54 -13.74 -5.03 -15.89
CA GLY A 54 -12.92 -5.17 -17.10
C GLY A 54 -11.51 -5.70 -16.86
N LEU A 55 -11.20 -6.15 -15.64
CA LEU A 55 -9.89 -6.70 -15.29
C LEU A 55 -9.91 -8.24 -15.37
N PRO A 56 -8.76 -8.88 -15.59
CA PRO A 56 -8.69 -10.35 -15.67
C PRO A 56 -9.07 -10.99 -14.33
N LYS A 57 -9.65 -12.20 -14.39
CA LYS A 57 -10.12 -12.97 -13.22
C LYS A 57 -9.08 -13.08 -12.10
N ARG A 58 -7.80 -13.22 -12.44
CA ARG A 58 -6.69 -13.26 -11.46
C ARG A 58 -6.70 -12.06 -10.50
N ARG A 59 -7.00 -10.85 -10.99
CA ARG A 59 -7.08 -9.64 -10.14
C ARG A 59 -8.32 -9.66 -9.25
N HIS A 60 -9.44 -10.21 -9.74
CA HIS A 60 -10.63 -10.44 -8.91
C HIS A 60 -10.33 -11.45 -7.79
N ASP A 61 -9.64 -12.55 -8.09
CA ASP A 61 -9.31 -13.58 -7.11
C ASP A 61 -8.38 -13.01 -6.00
N SER A 62 -7.42 -12.15 -6.35
CA SER A 62 -6.61 -11.41 -5.36
C SER A 62 -7.45 -10.54 -4.44
N LEU A 63 -8.43 -9.80 -4.98
CA LEU A 63 -9.32 -8.94 -4.18
C LEU A 63 -10.24 -9.76 -3.26
N VAL A 64 -10.76 -10.89 -3.75
CA VAL A 64 -11.56 -11.82 -2.94
C VAL A 64 -10.72 -12.39 -1.80
N SER A 65 -9.45 -12.74 -2.07
CA SER A 65 -8.52 -13.23 -1.05
C SER A 65 -8.21 -12.18 0.02
N LEU A 66 -8.17 -10.89 -0.35
CA LEU A 66 -8.05 -9.77 0.59
C LEU A 66 -9.36 -9.45 1.33
N GLY A 67 -10.49 -10.05 0.93
CA GLY A 67 -11.81 -9.82 1.52
C GLY A 67 -12.53 -8.58 0.98
N LEU A 68 -12.10 -8.01 -0.14
CA LEU A 68 -12.67 -6.79 -0.71
C LEU A 68 -13.69 -7.13 -1.80
N ARG A 69 -14.98 -6.88 -1.55
CA ARG A 69 -16.05 -7.23 -2.49
C ARG A 69 -16.66 -6.02 -3.18
N ARG A 70 -16.81 -4.90 -2.46
CA ARG A 70 -17.48 -3.68 -2.97
C ARG A 70 -16.51 -2.51 -3.02
N ARG A 71 -16.82 -1.49 -3.82
CA ARG A 71 -16.05 -0.25 -3.80
C ARG A 71 -16.21 0.42 -2.43
N MET A 72 -15.15 1.07 -1.96
CA MET A 72 -15.02 1.67 -0.61
C MET A 72 -15.10 0.67 0.54
N ASP A 73 -15.05 -0.63 0.23
CA ASP A 73 -14.91 -1.67 1.24
C ASP A 73 -13.51 -1.60 1.85
N VAL A 74 -13.42 -1.85 3.16
CA VAL A 74 -12.20 -1.70 3.95
C VAL A 74 -11.89 -3.04 4.62
N SER A 75 -10.68 -3.53 4.41
CA SER A 75 -10.18 -4.75 5.03
C SER A 75 -8.89 -4.47 5.80
N TYR A 76 -8.70 -5.16 6.92
CA TYR A 76 -7.55 -4.98 7.80
C TYR A 76 -6.73 -6.26 7.84
N HIS A 77 -5.45 -6.17 7.50
CA HIS A 77 -4.51 -7.28 7.46
C HIS A 77 -3.29 -7.00 8.33
N ARG A 78 -2.77 -7.99 9.06
CA ARG A 78 -1.46 -7.82 9.74
C ARG A 78 -0.35 -7.62 8.71
N HIS A 79 0.72 -6.93 9.10
CA HIS A 79 1.91 -6.84 8.26
C HIS A 79 2.54 -8.23 8.07
N SER A 80 2.30 -8.83 6.91
CA SER A 80 2.86 -10.11 6.49
C SER A 80 3.27 -10.06 5.02
N PRO A 81 4.28 -10.84 4.59
CA PRO A 81 4.73 -10.86 3.20
C PRO A 81 3.63 -11.36 2.25
N ASP A 82 2.80 -12.31 2.68
CA ASP A 82 1.69 -12.85 1.89
C ASP A 82 0.64 -11.77 1.59
N ALA A 83 0.25 -11.01 2.63
CA ALA A 83 -0.68 -9.90 2.48
C ALA A 83 -0.07 -8.80 1.59
N ALA A 84 1.21 -8.47 1.79
CA ALA A 84 1.91 -7.48 0.97
C ALA A 84 1.98 -7.91 -0.50
N GLY A 85 2.25 -9.18 -0.79
CA GLY A 85 2.27 -9.73 -2.16
C GLY A 85 0.91 -9.60 -2.86
N LEU A 86 -0.17 -9.95 -2.16
CA LEU A 86 -1.53 -9.76 -2.67
C LEU A 86 -1.83 -8.29 -2.93
N ILE A 87 -1.51 -7.40 -1.99
CA ILE A 87 -1.71 -5.95 -2.14
C ILE A 87 -0.94 -5.41 -3.35
N LEU A 88 0.32 -5.80 -3.53
CA LEU A 88 1.16 -5.35 -4.65
C LEU A 88 0.61 -5.81 -6.01
N SER A 89 -0.03 -6.98 -6.07
CA SER A 89 -0.66 -7.49 -7.30
C SER A 89 -1.81 -6.61 -7.82
N VAL A 90 -2.47 -5.86 -6.92
CA VAL A 90 -3.64 -5.02 -7.23
C VAL A 90 -3.46 -3.56 -6.75
N LYS A 91 -2.22 -3.11 -6.60
CA LYS A 91 -1.87 -1.78 -6.05
C LYS A 91 -2.51 -0.58 -6.76
N GLU A 92 -2.89 -0.74 -8.02
CA GLU A 92 -3.55 0.30 -8.82
C GLU A 92 -4.99 0.59 -8.36
N LEU A 93 -5.63 -0.38 -7.69
CA LEU A 93 -7.04 -0.29 -7.28
C LEU A 93 -7.22 0.17 -5.83
N LEU A 94 -6.17 0.05 -5.03
CA LEU A 94 -6.22 0.12 -3.58
C LEU A 94 -5.63 1.43 -3.06
N LYS A 95 -6.18 1.91 -1.95
CA LYS A 95 -5.51 2.86 -1.05
C LYS A 95 -5.09 2.09 0.20
N VAL A 96 -3.80 2.16 0.54
CA VAL A 96 -3.22 1.43 1.68
C VAL A 96 -2.68 2.45 2.68
N GLU A 97 -3.07 2.26 3.94
CA GLU A 97 -2.60 3.05 5.08
C GLU A 97 -2.04 2.09 6.13
N ASN A 98 -0.94 2.47 6.79
CA ASN A 98 -0.41 1.71 7.92
C ASN A 98 -1.10 2.20 9.19
N VAL A 99 -1.70 1.28 9.94
CA VAL A 99 -2.54 1.58 11.11
C VAL A 99 -2.08 0.81 12.33
N THR A 100 -2.37 1.35 13.51
CA THR A 100 -2.10 0.69 14.80
C THR A 100 -3.17 -0.38 15.09
N GLU A 101 -2.96 -1.21 16.12
CA GLU A 101 -3.95 -2.20 16.52
C GLU A 101 -5.23 -1.54 17.05
N GLU A 102 -5.10 -0.43 17.79
CA GLU A 102 -6.22 0.34 18.34
C GLU A 102 -7.15 0.88 17.24
N GLU A 103 -6.58 1.44 16.17
CA GLU A 103 -7.34 1.93 15.02
C GLU A 103 -8.10 0.83 14.28
N VAL A 104 -7.54 -0.39 14.25
CA VAL A 104 -8.19 -1.56 13.67
C VAL A 104 -9.41 -1.97 14.50
N GLU A 105 -9.30 -1.97 15.82
CA GLU A 105 -10.40 -2.28 16.73
C GLU A 105 -11.53 -1.27 16.58
N LEU A 106 -11.21 0.02 16.59
CA LEU A 106 -12.18 1.10 16.34
C LEU A 106 -12.86 0.96 14.98
N GLY A 107 -12.08 0.64 13.93
CA GLY A 107 -12.62 0.42 12.59
C GLY A 107 -13.57 -0.78 12.48
N LYS A 108 -13.23 -1.89 13.13
CA LYS A 108 -14.04 -3.13 13.16
C LYS A 108 -15.35 -2.96 13.94
N GLN A 109 -15.37 -2.09 14.94
CA GLN A 109 -16.57 -1.78 15.73
C GLN A 109 -17.69 -1.12 14.90
N SER A 110 -17.43 -0.82 13.62
CA SER A 110 -18.35 -0.41 12.57
C SER A 110 -18.89 1.02 12.71
N SER A 111 -18.83 1.74 11.60
CA SER A 111 -19.42 3.07 11.43
C SER A 111 -20.90 3.10 11.81
N ARG A 112 -21.69 2.03 11.61
CA ARG A 112 -23.10 1.99 12.02
C ARG A 112 -23.34 2.01 13.52
N LYS A 113 -22.42 1.50 14.35
CA LYS A 113 -22.58 1.51 15.81
C LYS A 113 -22.07 2.80 16.42
N LEU A 114 -20.97 3.35 15.88
CA LEU A 114 -20.39 4.61 16.34
C LEU A 114 -21.18 5.82 15.84
N VAL A 115 -21.78 5.72 14.66
CA VAL A 115 -22.83 6.64 14.22
C VAL A 115 -24.12 6.17 14.90
N ALA A 116 -24.24 6.42 16.20
CA ALA A 116 -25.55 6.55 16.80
C ALA A 116 -26.18 7.78 16.13
N ASP A 117 -26.96 7.55 15.07
CA ASP A 117 -27.64 8.63 14.39
C ASP A 117 -28.50 9.39 15.40
N ASP A 118 -28.26 10.69 15.56
CA ASP A 118 -29.26 11.61 16.07
C ASP A 118 -30.41 11.59 15.07
N ARG A 119 -31.34 10.65 15.26
CA ARG A 119 -32.39 10.36 14.28
C ARG A 119 -33.31 11.55 14.01
N GLY A 120 -33.21 12.61 14.83
CA GLY A 120 -34.04 13.80 14.75
C GLY A 120 -35.49 13.57 15.18
N TYR A 121 -35.81 12.37 15.66
CA TYR A 121 -37.11 12.02 16.22
C TYR A 121 -36.94 11.10 17.42
N ARG A 122 -37.92 11.12 18.32
CA ARG A 122 -38.03 10.19 19.45
C ARG A 122 -39.28 9.34 19.27
N LEU A 123 -39.13 8.02 19.40
CA LEU A 123 -40.27 7.10 19.46
C LEU A 123 -41.10 7.40 20.71
N ILE A 124 -42.36 7.82 20.53
CA ILE A 124 -43.29 8.12 21.63
C ILE A 124 -44.04 6.86 22.06
N ARG A 125 -44.61 6.11 21.10
CA ARG A 125 -45.26 4.81 21.34
C ARG A 125 -45.29 3.97 20.06
N ASN A 126 -45.20 2.65 20.21
CA ASN A 126 -45.47 1.72 19.13
C ASN A 126 -46.98 1.41 19.12
N VAL A 127 -47.68 1.72 18.03
CA VAL A 127 -49.14 1.55 17.93
C VAL A 127 -49.52 0.09 17.61
N LEU A 128 -48.55 -0.71 17.13
CA LEU A 128 -48.75 -2.10 16.73
C LEU A 128 -48.65 -3.09 17.89
N GLU A 129 -48.11 -2.68 19.02
CA GLU A 129 -48.09 -3.44 20.28
C GLU A 129 -49.34 -3.06 21.08
N ARG A 130 -50.48 -3.67 20.74
CA ARG A 130 -51.71 -3.62 21.55
C ARG A 130 -51.95 -5.03 22.10
N ASP A 131 -51.70 -5.21 23.39
CA ASP A 131 -52.34 -6.24 24.21
C ASP A 131 -53.78 -5.82 24.52
#